data_AF-A0A6I9YB45-F1
#
_entry.id   AF-A0A6I9YB45-F1
#
_cell.length_a   1.000
_cell.length_b   1.000
_cell.length_c   1.000
_cell.angle_alpha   90.00
_cell.angle_beta   90.00
_cell.angle_gamma   90.00
#
_symmetry.space_group_name_H-M   'P 1'
#
loop_
_entity.id
_entity.type
_entity.pdbx_description
1 polymer ?
#
loop_
_entity_poly.entity_id
_entity_poly.type
_entity_poly.pdbx_seq_one_letter_code
_entity_poly.pdbx_strand_id
1 'polypeptide(L)'
;MSRLHRSRIAEFEEILNEPNVVLQKLRDFCFNGIPFEGGLRCLCWKILLNYLPVERGAWNSQLRKQRELYAQFLKEMIIQPGIAKAELGVFREDVTLEDHPLNPNPNSQWNTYFKDNEVLLQIDKDVRRLYPDMAFFQRPTEYPCLLILDPQNEFETLRKRVEQTTLKSQTVARNRSGVTNDYPISDVHLILKTAKDLQESK
;
A
#
# COMPACT_ATOMS: atom_id res chain seq x y z
N MET A 1 30.87 -0.13 24.59
CA MET A 1 29.79 -0.50 25.52
C MET A 1 30.33 -0.65 26.94
N SER A 2 29.64 -0.11 27.95
CA SER A 2 30.01 -0.25 29.36
C SER A 2 29.70 -1.65 29.90
N ARG A 3 30.30 -2.03 31.04
CA ARG A 3 30.01 -3.32 31.71
C ARG A 3 28.54 -3.42 32.14
N LEU A 4 27.98 -2.32 32.63
CA LEU A 4 26.58 -2.22 33.04
C LEU A 4 25.63 -2.44 31.85
N HIS A 5 25.96 -1.88 30.68
CA HIS A 5 25.15 -2.08 29.47
C HIS A 5 25.13 -3.53 29.00
N ARG A 6 26.28 -4.22 29.06
CA ARG A 6 26.35 -5.65 28.75
C ARG A 6 25.56 -6.50 29.74
N SER A 7 25.61 -6.18 31.04
CA SER A 7 24.80 -6.85 32.07
C SER A 7 23.31 -6.72 31.75
N ARG A 8 22.88 -5.49 31.45
CA ARG A 8 21.48 -5.20 31.09
C ARG A 8 21.02 -6.02 29.89
N ILE A 9 21.83 -6.12 28.83
CA ILE A 9 21.51 -6.95 27.65
C ILE A 9 21.33 -8.42 28.06
N ALA A 10 22.25 -8.97 28.86
CA ALA A 10 22.18 -10.36 29.31
C ALA A 10 20.93 -10.64 30.16
N GLU A 11 20.54 -9.70 31.03
CA GLU A 11 19.31 -9.83 31.83
C GLU A 11 18.04 -9.85 30.95
N PHE A 12 17.99 -9.05 29.89
CA PHE A 12 16.91 -9.11 28.91
C PHE A 12 16.88 -10.45 28.17
N GLU A 13 18.03 -10.95 27.74
CA GLU A 13 18.15 -12.24 27.07
C GLU A 13 17.70 -13.39 27.98
N GLU A 14 18.01 -13.34 29.26
CA GLU A 14 17.58 -14.35 30.24
C GLU A 14 16.04 -14.40 30.33
N ILE A 15 15.38 -13.26 30.56
CA ILE A 15 13.92 -13.16 30.65
C ILE A 15 13.23 -13.63 29.36
N LEU A 16 13.78 -13.24 28.20
CA LEU A 16 13.19 -13.56 26.90
C LEU A 16 13.43 -15.01 26.47
N ASN A 17 14.40 -15.70 27.08
CA ASN A 17 14.67 -17.11 26.82
C ASN A 17 13.84 -18.07 27.68
N GLU A 18 13.15 -17.58 28.71
CA GLU A 18 12.21 -18.38 29.50
C GLU A 18 11.15 -19.04 28.59
N PRO A 19 10.74 -20.30 28.87
CA PRO A 19 9.73 -20.98 28.07
C PRO A 19 8.38 -20.26 28.10
N ASN A 20 8.09 -19.58 29.21
CA ASN A 20 6.94 -18.72 29.39
C ASN A 20 7.41 -17.40 29.98
N VAL A 21 7.36 -16.33 29.18
CA VAL A 21 7.90 -15.02 29.55
C VAL A 21 7.00 -14.37 30.60
N VAL A 22 7.55 -14.08 31.77
CA VAL A 22 6.82 -13.36 32.82
C VAL A 22 6.59 -11.89 32.42
N LEU A 23 5.38 -11.59 31.95
CA LEU A 23 5.04 -10.28 31.38
C LEU A 23 5.26 -9.12 32.36
N GLN A 24 4.99 -9.30 33.65
CA GLN A 24 5.20 -8.25 34.66
C GLN A 24 6.68 -7.88 34.76
N LYS A 25 7.57 -8.89 34.87
CA LYS A 25 9.03 -8.66 34.88
C LYS A 25 9.48 -7.96 33.61
N LEU A 26 9.00 -8.40 32.44
CA LEU A 26 9.35 -7.78 31.17
C LEU A 26 8.96 -6.29 31.13
N ARG A 27 7.77 -5.93 31.62
CA ARG A 27 7.31 -4.53 31.70
C ARG A 27 8.20 -3.69 32.59
N ASP A 28 8.54 -4.19 33.78
CA ASP A 28 9.40 -3.49 34.74
C ASP A 28 10.80 -3.23 34.15
N PHE A 29 11.35 -4.20 33.42
CA PHE A 29 12.62 -4.05 32.72
C PHE A 29 12.55 -3.05 31.57
N CYS A 30 11.49 -3.12 30.75
CA CYS A 30 11.27 -2.24 29.62
C CYS A 30 10.97 -0.79 30.02
N PHE A 31 10.46 -0.55 31.23
CA PHE A 31 10.10 0.79 31.72
C PHE A 31 11.29 1.76 31.68
N ASN A 32 12.49 1.27 31.99
CA ASN A 32 13.73 2.04 31.94
C ASN A 32 14.38 2.08 30.53
N GLY A 33 13.64 1.71 29.50
CA GLY A 33 14.11 1.66 28.13
C GLY A 33 14.73 0.32 27.74
N ILE A 34 14.59 -0.04 26.46
CA ILE A 34 15.08 -1.31 25.91
C ILE A 34 16.39 -1.05 25.13
N PRO A 35 17.46 -1.82 25.39
CA PRO A 35 18.69 -1.75 24.58
C PRO A 35 18.41 -1.88 23.08
N PHE A 36 19.26 -1.24 22.27
CA PHE A 36 19.06 -1.22 20.81
C PHE A 36 19.61 -2.49 20.14
N GLU A 37 20.63 -3.09 20.76
CA GLU A 37 21.38 -4.21 20.24
C GLU A 37 20.59 -5.54 20.29
N GLY A 38 21.03 -6.52 19.50
CA GLY A 38 20.52 -7.89 19.55
C GLY A 38 19.06 -8.07 19.11
N GLY A 39 18.41 -7.03 18.58
CA GLY A 39 16.99 -7.09 18.22
C GLY A 39 16.04 -7.15 19.42
N LEU A 40 16.55 -6.87 20.63
CA LEU A 40 15.78 -6.94 21.88
C LEU A 40 14.52 -6.08 21.84
N ARG A 41 14.64 -4.85 21.32
CA ARG A 41 13.50 -3.94 21.16
C ARG A 41 12.38 -4.52 20.31
N CYS A 42 12.74 -5.16 19.20
CA CYS A 42 11.78 -5.81 18.31
C CYS A 42 11.04 -6.94 19.04
N LEU A 43 11.76 -7.79 19.78
CA LEU A 43 11.14 -8.90 20.49
C LEU A 43 10.28 -8.43 21.67
N CYS A 44 10.78 -7.51 22.49
CA CYS A 44 10.04 -6.93 23.60
C CYS A 44 8.74 -6.27 23.13
N TRP A 45 8.79 -5.45 22.07
CA TRP A 45 7.59 -4.81 21.53
C TRP A 45 6.57 -5.82 20.99
N LYS A 46 7.01 -6.88 20.32
CA LYS A 46 6.09 -7.92 19.85
C LYS A 46 5.35 -8.59 21.00
N ILE A 47 5.98 -8.79 22.15
CA ILE A 47 5.32 -9.38 23.33
C ILE A 47 4.44 -8.33 24.02
N LEU A 48 4.95 -7.12 24.26
CA LEU A 48 4.22 -6.05 24.97
C LEU A 48 2.97 -5.57 24.22
N LEU A 49 2.99 -5.61 22.88
CA LEU A 49 1.86 -5.29 22.02
C LEU A 49 0.96 -6.51 21.74
N ASN A 50 1.15 -7.62 22.47
CA ASN A 50 0.39 -8.87 22.35
C ASN A 50 0.41 -9.50 20.94
N TYR A 51 1.41 -9.19 20.13
CA TYR A 51 1.60 -9.83 18.83
C TYR A 51 2.14 -11.26 18.98
N LEU A 52 3.10 -11.45 19.89
CA LEU A 52 3.59 -12.75 20.32
C LEU A 52 3.00 -13.13 21.69
N PRO A 53 2.58 -14.39 21.89
CA PRO A 53 2.16 -14.87 23.20
C PRO A 53 3.35 -14.94 24.17
N VAL A 54 3.09 -14.99 25.47
CA VAL A 54 4.13 -15.20 26.48
C VAL A 54 4.79 -16.58 26.38
N GLU A 55 4.08 -17.56 25.82
CA GLU A 55 4.57 -18.91 25.56
C GLU A 55 5.49 -18.94 24.34
N ARG A 56 6.79 -19.12 24.58
CA ARG A 56 7.82 -19.09 23.54
C ARG A 56 7.65 -20.20 22.50
N GLY A 57 7.18 -21.37 22.93
CA GLY A 57 6.92 -22.51 22.03
C GLY A 57 5.91 -22.20 20.93
N ALA A 58 4.99 -21.25 21.16
CA ALA A 58 3.96 -20.85 20.21
C ALA A 58 4.38 -19.71 19.26
N TRP A 59 5.59 -19.14 19.40
CA TRP A 59 5.99 -17.98 18.59
C TRP A 59 6.06 -18.29 17.10
N ASN A 60 6.64 -19.42 16.72
CA ASN A 60 6.79 -19.77 15.31
C ASN A 60 5.45 -20.02 14.62
N SER A 61 4.53 -20.71 15.29
CA SER A 61 3.18 -20.94 14.76
C SER A 61 2.37 -19.65 14.68
N GLN A 62 2.44 -18.80 15.72
CA GLN A 62 1.80 -17.48 15.71
C GLN A 62 2.34 -16.60 14.57
N LEU A 63 3.65 -16.49 14.41
CA LEU A 63 4.26 -15.69 13.34
C LEU A 63 3.85 -16.18 11.95
N ARG A 64 3.79 -17.49 11.74
CA ARG A 64 3.33 -18.08 10.48
C ARG A 64 1.88 -17.71 10.22
N LYS A 65 0.99 -17.95 11.18
CA LYS A 65 -0.44 -17.63 11.10
C LYS A 65 -0.67 -16.15 10.78
N GLN A 66 0.02 -15.24 11.48
CA GLN A 66 -0.14 -13.80 11.26
C GLN A 66 0.34 -13.35 9.87
N ARG A 67 1.44 -13.93 9.38
CA ARG A 67 1.95 -13.65 8.03
C ARG A 67 1.02 -14.18 6.93
N GLU A 68 0.46 -15.37 7.11
CA GLU A 68 -0.51 -15.96 6.19
C GLU A 68 -1.80 -15.14 6.16
N LEU A 69 -2.31 -14.73 7.33
CA LEU A 69 -3.47 -13.87 7.43
C LEU A 69 -3.23 -12.51 6.77
N TYR A 70 -2.07 -11.89 7.01
CA TYR A 70 -1.70 -10.65 6.33
C TYR A 70 -1.65 -10.83 4.81
N ALA A 71 -1.07 -11.93 4.32
CA ALA A 71 -1.04 -12.24 2.89
C ALA A 71 -2.44 -12.45 2.30
N GLN A 72 -3.39 -13.01 3.05
CA GLN A 72 -4.80 -13.10 2.66
C GLN A 72 -5.44 -11.70 2.61
N PHE A 73 -5.24 -10.85 3.60
CA PHE A 73 -5.75 -9.48 3.57
C PHE A 73 -5.20 -8.66 2.40
N LEU A 74 -3.93 -8.84 2.04
CA LEU A 74 -3.38 -8.22 0.83
C LEU A 74 -4.16 -8.67 -0.42
N LYS A 75 -4.51 -9.96 -0.50
CA LYS A 75 -5.29 -10.51 -1.60
C LYS A 75 -6.77 -10.13 -1.59
N GLU A 76 -7.30 -9.59 -0.52
CA GLU A 76 -8.71 -9.18 -0.44
C GLU A 76 -8.88 -7.66 -0.50
N MET A 77 -7.95 -6.90 0.10
CA MET A 77 -8.05 -5.44 0.23
C MET A 77 -7.32 -4.70 -0.90
N ILE A 78 -6.13 -5.16 -1.31
CA ILE A 78 -5.45 -4.57 -2.48
C ILE A 78 -6.13 -5.04 -3.77
N ILE A 79 -6.78 -6.20 -3.73
CA ILE A 79 -7.48 -6.79 -4.87
C ILE A 79 -8.98 -6.59 -4.68
N GLN A 80 -9.54 -5.52 -5.26
CA GLN A 80 -10.98 -5.46 -5.55
C GLN A 80 -11.17 -5.66 -7.05
N PRO A 81 -11.60 -6.86 -7.48
CA PRO A 81 -11.85 -7.18 -8.87
C PRO A 81 -13.28 -6.79 -9.24
N GLY A 82 -13.45 -5.55 -9.66
CA GLY A 82 -14.61 -5.10 -10.45
C GLY A 82 -14.19 -4.38 -11.73
N ILE A 83 -13.02 -3.72 -11.71
CA ILE A 83 -12.55 -2.85 -12.80
C ILE A 83 -11.57 -3.58 -13.72
N ALA A 84 -10.78 -4.54 -13.22
CA ALA A 84 -9.86 -5.32 -14.05
C ALA A 84 -10.59 -6.09 -15.18
N LYS A 85 -11.84 -6.50 -14.98
CA LYS A 85 -12.69 -7.09 -16.03
C LYS A 85 -13.09 -6.07 -17.12
N ALA A 86 -13.23 -4.79 -16.77
CA ALA A 86 -13.61 -3.74 -17.71
C ALA A 86 -12.44 -3.35 -18.63
N GLU A 87 -11.21 -3.36 -18.14
CA GLU A 87 -10.01 -3.00 -18.93
C GLU A 87 -9.52 -4.14 -19.85
N LEU A 88 -9.70 -5.41 -19.46
CA LEU A 88 -9.33 -6.55 -20.31
C LEU A 88 -10.32 -6.83 -21.46
N GLY A 89 -11.46 -6.13 -21.54
CA GLY A 89 -12.45 -6.35 -22.59
C GLY A 89 -13.10 -7.75 -22.57
N VAL A 90 -12.86 -8.52 -21.50
CA VAL A 90 -13.35 -9.89 -21.33
C VAL A 90 -14.61 -9.84 -20.47
N PHE A 91 -15.75 -9.97 -21.17
CA PHE A 91 -17.13 -9.92 -20.69
C PHE A 91 -17.66 -8.52 -20.28
N ARG A 92 -18.41 -7.90 -21.20
CA ARG A 92 -19.62 -7.17 -20.80
C ARG A 92 -20.60 -8.23 -20.29
N GLU A 93 -20.47 -8.62 -19.02
CA GLU A 93 -21.64 -9.14 -18.31
C GLU A 93 -22.72 -8.08 -18.48
N ASP A 94 -23.87 -8.49 -19.00
CA ASP A 94 -25.00 -7.63 -19.29
C ASP A 94 -25.19 -6.71 -18.08
N VAL A 95 -25.10 -5.40 -18.32
CA VAL A 95 -25.14 -4.37 -17.28
C VAL A 95 -26.60 -4.25 -16.85
N THR A 96 -27.13 -5.32 -16.28
CA THR A 96 -28.41 -5.35 -15.58
C THR A 96 -28.22 -4.58 -14.27
N LEU A 97 -28.16 -3.26 -14.43
CA LEU A 97 -28.91 -2.24 -13.70
C LEU A 97 -28.66 -2.02 -12.21
N GLU A 98 -27.90 -2.85 -11.48
CA GLU A 98 -27.84 -2.69 -10.02
C GLU A 98 -26.58 -2.05 -9.46
N ASP A 99 -25.45 -2.02 -10.17
CA ASP A 99 -24.23 -1.37 -9.66
C ASP A 99 -23.34 -0.74 -10.73
N HIS A 100 -23.15 0.59 -10.65
CA HIS A 100 -22.40 1.39 -11.63
C HIS A 100 -21.77 2.62 -10.95
N PRO A 101 -20.76 3.29 -11.56
CA PRO A 101 -20.03 4.41 -10.95
C PRO A 101 -20.90 5.59 -10.50
N LEU A 102 -22.09 5.72 -11.08
CA LEU A 102 -23.05 6.79 -10.81
C LEU A 102 -24.23 6.30 -9.97
N ASN A 103 -24.16 5.09 -9.41
CA ASN A 103 -25.26 4.51 -8.66
C ASN A 103 -25.41 5.26 -7.33
N PRO A 104 -26.55 5.90 -7.06
CA PRO A 104 -26.76 6.65 -5.82
C PRO A 104 -27.00 5.75 -4.61
N ASN A 105 -27.14 4.43 -4.80
CA ASN A 105 -27.38 3.50 -3.71
C ASN A 105 -26.19 3.51 -2.72
N PRO A 106 -26.41 3.79 -1.42
CA PRO A 106 -25.36 3.79 -0.42
C PRO A 106 -24.57 2.48 -0.34
N ASN A 107 -25.21 1.35 -0.67
CA ASN A 107 -24.65 0.00 -0.62
C ASN A 107 -23.98 -0.43 -1.94
N SER A 108 -23.84 0.48 -2.91
CA SER A 108 -23.11 0.25 -4.15
C SER A 108 -21.62 -0.06 -3.88
N GLN A 109 -21.08 -1.04 -4.60
CA GLN A 109 -19.65 -1.34 -4.62
C GLN A 109 -18.85 -0.16 -5.17
N TRP A 110 -19.41 0.60 -6.12
CA TRP A 110 -18.78 1.83 -6.62
C TRP A 110 -18.71 2.93 -5.56
N ASN A 111 -19.77 3.12 -4.76
CA ASN A 111 -19.73 4.07 -3.65
C ASN A 111 -18.66 3.68 -2.62
N THR A 112 -18.53 2.38 -2.33
CA THR A 112 -17.48 1.86 -1.44
C THR A 112 -16.09 2.07 -2.04
N TYR A 113 -15.91 1.77 -3.32
CA TYR A 113 -14.67 1.98 -4.07
C TYR A 113 -14.21 3.45 -4.05
N PHE A 114 -15.11 4.41 -4.28
CA PHE A 114 -14.75 5.82 -4.23
C PHE A 114 -14.36 6.28 -2.82
N LYS A 115 -15.07 5.83 -1.78
CA LYS A 115 -14.72 6.11 -0.38
C LYS A 115 -13.37 5.50 -0.02
N ASP A 116 -13.11 4.27 -0.43
CA ASP A 116 -11.82 3.60 -0.22
C ASP A 116 -10.69 4.40 -0.90
N ASN A 117 -10.91 4.88 -2.13
CA ASN A 117 -9.95 5.72 -2.83
C ASN A 117 -9.69 7.06 -2.13
N GLU A 118 -10.72 7.70 -1.56
CA GLU A 118 -10.54 8.91 -0.76
C GLU A 118 -9.63 8.66 0.45
N VAL A 119 -9.85 7.55 1.17
CA VAL A 119 -9.00 7.13 2.30
C VAL A 119 -7.57 6.85 1.83
N LEU A 120 -7.40 6.11 0.73
CA LEU A 120 -6.10 5.80 0.15
C LEU A 120 -5.32 7.05 -0.28
N LEU A 121 -6.01 8.04 -0.87
CA LEU A 121 -5.41 9.31 -1.24
C LEU A 121 -4.89 10.07 -0.02
N GLN A 122 -5.61 10.03 1.11
CA GLN A 122 -5.13 10.66 2.35
C GLN A 122 -3.90 9.93 2.90
N ILE A 123 -3.92 8.59 2.89
CA ILE A 123 -2.76 7.78 3.31
C ILE A 123 -1.54 8.08 2.44
N ASP A 124 -1.67 8.14 1.12
CA ASP A 124 -0.54 8.45 0.21
C ASP A 124 0.03 9.86 0.49
N LYS A 125 -0.84 10.86 0.68
CA LYS A 125 -0.40 12.22 1.04
C LYS A 125 0.36 12.24 2.37
N ASP A 126 -0.13 11.54 3.38
CA ASP A 126 0.48 11.49 4.71
C ASP A 126 1.80 10.72 4.73
N VAL A 127 1.89 9.61 4.01
CA VAL A 127 3.12 8.81 3.90
C VAL A 127 4.21 9.59 3.17
N ARG A 128 3.90 10.37 2.12
CA ARG A 128 4.91 11.17 1.38
C ARG A 128 5.57 12.26 2.22
N ARG A 129 4.86 12.78 3.23
CA ARG A 129 5.36 13.83 4.14
C ARG A 129 5.90 13.30 5.46
N LEU A 130 5.87 11.98 5.67
CA LEU A 130 6.27 11.35 6.93
C LEU A 130 7.79 11.38 7.11
N TYR A 131 8.26 12.08 8.17
CA TYR A 131 9.66 12.13 8.61
C TYR A 131 10.69 12.32 7.46
N PRO A 132 10.67 13.46 6.76
CA PRO A 132 11.55 13.70 5.61
C PRO A 132 13.04 13.66 5.96
N ASP A 133 13.43 13.89 7.20
CA ASP A 133 14.85 13.86 7.58
C ASP A 133 15.36 12.46 7.92
N MET A 134 14.47 11.46 8.00
CA MET A 134 14.83 10.09 8.37
C MET A 134 14.97 9.22 7.12
N ALA A 135 16.21 8.87 6.78
CA ALA A 135 16.57 8.10 5.58
C ALA A 135 15.82 6.75 5.46
N PHE A 136 15.36 6.17 6.56
CA PHE A 136 14.56 4.94 6.56
C PHE A 136 13.28 5.07 5.71
N PHE A 137 12.60 6.23 5.75
CA PHE A 137 11.35 6.44 5.00
C PHE A 137 11.56 6.92 3.55
N GLN A 138 12.79 7.30 3.20
CA GLN A 138 13.13 7.79 1.86
C GLN A 138 13.78 6.74 0.96
N ARG A 139 14.40 5.71 1.56
CA ARG A 139 15.10 4.67 0.80
C ARG A 139 14.15 3.55 0.40
N PRO A 140 14.34 2.97 -0.80
CA PRO A 140 13.68 1.71 -1.15
C PRO A 140 13.97 0.65 -0.10
N THR A 141 12.94 -0.11 0.29
CA THR A 141 13.11 -1.26 1.16
C THR A 141 13.91 -2.36 0.46
N GLU A 142 14.81 -3.01 1.19
CA GLU A 142 15.52 -4.21 0.72
C GLU A 142 14.60 -5.44 0.65
N TYR A 143 13.41 -5.36 1.27
CA TYR A 143 12.43 -6.43 1.35
C TYR A 143 11.09 -6.00 0.75
N PRO A 144 11.02 -5.79 -0.58
CA PRO A 144 9.77 -5.40 -1.22
C PRO A 144 8.72 -6.52 -1.17
N CYS A 145 7.45 -6.14 -1.12
CA CYS A 145 6.34 -7.08 -1.25
C CYS A 145 6.23 -7.53 -2.71
N LEU A 146 6.76 -8.72 -3.03
CA LEU A 146 6.81 -9.23 -4.39
C LEU A 146 5.43 -9.43 -5.02
N LEU A 147 4.41 -9.74 -4.21
CA LEU A 147 3.02 -9.87 -4.68
C LEU A 147 2.50 -8.58 -5.34
N ILE A 148 2.98 -7.41 -4.89
CA ILE A 148 2.55 -6.11 -5.43
C ILE A 148 3.39 -5.71 -6.63
N LEU A 149 4.66 -6.12 -6.67
CA LEU A 149 5.62 -5.74 -7.72
C LEU A 149 5.65 -6.70 -8.92
N ASP A 150 4.99 -7.85 -8.83
CA ASP A 150 4.96 -8.83 -9.91
C ASP A 150 4.42 -8.19 -11.21
N PRO A 151 5.17 -8.17 -12.31
CA PRO A 151 4.70 -7.62 -13.59
C PRO A 151 3.50 -8.37 -14.17
N GLN A 152 3.30 -9.63 -13.76
CA GLN A 152 2.13 -10.45 -14.11
C GLN A 152 0.96 -10.21 -13.15
N ASN A 153 1.13 -9.34 -12.16
CA ASN A 153 0.04 -8.92 -11.31
C ASN A 153 -0.96 -8.11 -12.14
N GLU A 154 -2.10 -8.73 -12.47
CA GLU A 154 -3.21 -8.11 -13.19
C GLU A 154 -3.89 -6.99 -12.38
N PHE A 155 -3.48 -6.76 -11.13
CA PHE A 155 -4.12 -5.83 -10.22
C PHE A 155 -3.42 -4.47 -10.17
N GLU A 156 -4.23 -3.43 -10.16
CA GLU A 156 -3.75 -2.06 -10.04
C GLU A 156 -3.17 -1.78 -8.65
N THR A 157 -1.95 -1.26 -8.59
CA THR A 157 -1.31 -0.87 -7.33
C THR A 157 -2.03 0.32 -6.68
N LEU A 158 -1.97 0.44 -5.35
CA LEU A 158 -2.60 1.56 -4.62
C LEU A 158 -2.15 2.93 -5.15
N ARG A 159 -0.87 3.07 -5.53
CA ARG A 159 -0.35 4.27 -6.19
C ARG A 159 -1.09 4.57 -7.49
N LYS A 160 -1.24 3.58 -8.38
CA LYS A 160 -1.91 3.75 -9.66
C LYS A 160 -3.39 4.14 -9.47
N ARG A 161 -4.10 3.53 -8.51
CA ARG A 161 -5.48 3.92 -8.14
C ARG A 161 -5.60 5.39 -7.71
N VAL A 162 -4.65 5.85 -6.91
CA VAL A 162 -4.59 7.25 -6.46
C VAL A 162 -4.26 8.20 -7.62
N GLU A 163 -3.43 7.78 -8.59
CA GLU A 163 -3.13 8.56 -9.80
C GLU A 163 -4.34 8.63 -10.75
N GLN A 164 -5.11 7.55 -10.90
CA GLN A 164 -6.30 7.49 -11.76
C GLN A 164 -7.49 8.31 -11.21
N THR A 165 -7.55 8.56 -9.90
CA THR A 165 -8.60 9.41 -9.30
C THR A 165 -8.44 10.88 -9.63
N THR A 166 -7.25 11.32 -10.05
CA THR A 166 -7.06 12.65 -10.64
C THR A 166 -7.32 12.61 -12.14
N LEU A 167 -8.56 12.90 -12.54
CA LEU A 167 -8.88 13.18 -13.95
C LEU A 167 -7.98 14.31 -14.44
N LYS A 168 -7.26 14.08 -15.54
CA LYS A 168 -6.53 15.14 -16.24
C LYS A 168 -7.54 16.13 -16.81
N SER A 169 -7.75 17.24 -16.10
CA SER A 169 -8.52 18.35 -16.63
C SER A 169 -7.74 19.01 -17.77
N GLN A 170 -8.37 19.16 -18.93
CA GLN A 170 -7.84 19.97 -20.03
C GLN A 170 -8.79 21.16 -20.24
N THR A 171 -8.23 22.34 -20.50
CA THR A 171 -9.05 23.49 -20.90
C THR A 171 -9.53 23.26 -22.32
N VAL A 172 -10.83 23.38 -22.53
CA VAL A 172 -11.46 23.21 -23.83
C VAL A 172 -12.02 24.56 -24.27
N ALA A 173 -11.70 24.98 -25.48
CA ALA A 173 -12.32 26.15 -26.08
C ALA A 173 -13.75 25.80 -26.53
N ARG A 174 -14.70 26.71 -26.28
CA ARG A 174 -16.07 26.62 -26.79
C ARG A 174 -16.22 27.56 -27.99
N ASN A 175 -16.58 27.02 -29.14
CA ASN A 175 -17.03 27.81 -30.28
C ASN A 175 -18.50 27.48 -30.63
N ARG A 176 -19.08 28.19 -31.59
CA ARG A 176 -20.47 27.99 -32.03
C ARG A 176 -20.75 26.61 -32.63
N SER A 177 -19.72 25.79 -32.84
CA SER A 177 -19.78 24.44 -33.40
C SER A 177 -19.57 23.34 -32.35
N GLY A 178 -19.21 23.69 -31.11
CA GLY A 178 -19.04 22.72 -30.01
C GLY A 178 -17.81 22.99 -29.12
N VAL A 179 -17.39 21.94 -28.41
CA VAL A 179 -16.23 21.91 -27.51
C VAL A 179 -15.02 21.38 -28.28
N THR A 180 -13.94 22.14 -28.36
CA THR A 180 -12.68 21.72 -29.00
C THR A 180 -11.56 21.63 -27.96
N ASN A 181 -10.79 20.53 -27.96
CA ASN A 181 -9.59 20.42 -27.13
C ASN A 181 -8.55 21.43 -27.60
N ASP A 182 -8.05 22.28 -26.70
CA ASP A 182 -6.91 23.15 -26.98
C ASP A 182 -5.65 22.28 -27.01
N TYR A 183 -5.26 21.86 -28.22
CA TYR A 183 -3.92 21.34 -28.46
C TYR A 183 -2.99 22.55 -28.64
N PRO A 184 -1.87 22.63 -27.89
CA PRO A 184 -0.86 23.65 -28.18
C PRO A 184 -0.43 23.49 -29.64
N ILE A 185 -0.32 24.61 -30.35
CA ILE A 185 -0.08 24.69 -31.81
C ILE A 185 1.15 23.87 -32.25
N SER A 186 2.08 23.57 -31.34
CA SER A 186 3.22 22.67 -31.55
C SER A 186 2.81 21.24 -31.94
N ASP A 187 1.73 20.72 -31.36
CA ASP A 187 1.36 19.30 -31.51
C ASP A 187 0.55 19.06 -32.79
N VAL A 188 -0.19 20.07 -33.26
CA VAL A 188 -0.89 20.02 -34.54
C VAL A 188 0.11 19.93 -35.69
N HIS A 189 1.24 20.63 -35.60
CA HIS A 189 2.29 20.54 -36.61
C HIS A 189 2.93 19.14 -36.63
N LEU A 190 3.12 18.51 -35.46
CA LEU A 190 3.66 17.16 -35.37
C LEU A 190 2.69 16.12 -35.95
N ILE A 191 1.40 16.21 -35.62
CA ILE A 191 0.36 15.31 -36.14
C ILE A 191 0.20 15.46 -37.66
N LEU A 192 0.19 16.69 -38.18
CA LEU A 192 0.12 16.95 -39.62
C LEU A 192 1.36 16.45 -40.35
N LYS A 193 2.54 16.56 -39.74
CA LYS A 193 3.78 16.02 -40.30
C LYS A 193 3.73 14.49 -40.35
N THR A 194 3.35 13.83 -39.25
CA THR A 194 3.21 12.36 -39.22
C THR A 194 2.15 11.85 -40.20
N ALA A 195 1.02 12.56 -40.36
CA ALA A 195 -0.01 12.20 -41.33
C ALA A 195 0.46 12.36 -42.78
N LYS A 196 1.28 13.38 -43.06
CA LYS A 196 1.88 13.62 -44.38
C LYS A 196 2.93 12.56 -44.72
N ASP A 197 3.79 12.23 -43.75
CA ASP A 197 4.81 11.17 -43.90
C ASP A 197 4.16 9.79 -44.15
N LEU A 198 2.98 9.52 -43.56
CA LEU A 198 2.19 8.31 -43.80
C LEU A 198 1.51 8.28 -45.19
N GLN A 199 1.19 9.43 -45.76
CA GLN A 199 0.64 9.52 -47.13
C GLN A 199 1.73 9.41 -48.20
N GLU A 200 2.95 9.88 -47.92
CA GLU A 200 4.10 9.80 -48.83
C GLU A 200 4.80 8.43 -48.79
N SER A 201 4.47 7.56 -47.82
CA SER A 201 5.02 6.20 -47.67
C SER A 201 4.20 5.10 -48.39
N LYS A 202 3.30 5.45 -49.31
CA LYS A 202 2.59 4.53 -50.21
C LYS A 202 2.92 4.84 -51.66
#